data_AF-X0KKZ1-F1
#
_entry.id   AF-X0KKZ1-F1
#
_cell.length_a   1.000
_cell.length_b   1.000
_cell.length_c   1.000
_cell.angle_alpha   90.00
_cell.angle_beta   90.00
_cell.angle_gamma   90.00
#
_symmetry.space_group_name_H-M   'P 1'
#
loop_
_entity.id
_entity.type
_entity.pdbx_description
1 polymer ?
#
loop_
_entity_poly.entity_id
_entity_poly.type
_entity_poly.pdbx_seq_one_letter_code
_entity_poly.pdbx_strand_id
1 'polypeptide(L)'
;MSLELESFITWASSLPILLQTSAVVGFLGLVYIVYYRYLHPLAKYPGPPLASVTNLWKTYHLWNLHLPHTLVRLHEQYGDVVRVGPNDLSFRNPDAVNTIYKGGRQLQKTGFYDGFTTFNPNLFGTQDEEIHAIRRRQMAHAFSLHSIKEMEHFVDSHILKLRNNLDHFCDSNQDFDLKDMIALYVFDVLGELAFSRSFDSQDERDLARLPPINDHIYLACLMGMTPDALPWIKKVLPFIPIPWLQRLFNARAQLRNLTAACVRQRIEAGSSDRKDLLSCLLVAVDPETGSKLTELDINTEAFAMIVAGSHTTSGTLTLLFSHLLQNPEVLNKVIQELDSNLSNHTGQVTSYQALEKDLPYTRACIHENFRINSVFTMPLPRKIMTPGGLVIQGCQIPQKTTVFALNHVVHHNPSTWGKDHDQFIPDRFLGPNSKDLQGYLSPFSTGHRALGTIAGATAESFATAGASLFLSDTQPSLPDSTKDGLLHLGADAVHYSRCDVGNPKDCEELGQEATSTVGEIDVLINGAGVVGLRVFHKQDLALFFRDMAINFNATLVLMRLVLPSFIERR
;
A
#
# COMPACT_ATOMS: atom_id res chain seq x y z
N MET A 1 39.82 -43.94 27.81
CA MET A 1 38.53 -43.24 27.68
C MET A 1 38.21 -42.29 28.84
N SER A 2 38.06 -42.72 30.11
CA SER A 2 37.80 -41.77 31.22
C SER A 2 38.98 -40.85 31.55
N LEU A 3 40.20 -41.41 31.63
CA LEU A 3 41.44 -40.66 31.89
C LEU A 3 41.79 -39.65 30.78
N GLU A 4 41.46 -39.98 29.53
CA GLU A 4 41.70 -39.09 28.39
C GLU A 4 40.71 -37.91 28.40
N LEU A 5 39.46 -38.16 28.79
CA LEU A 5 38.45 -37.10 28.92
C LEU A 5 38.80 -36.13 30.06
N GLU A 6 39.25 -36.65 31.21
CA GLU A 6 39.71 -35.83 32.34
C GLU A 6 40.95 -35.00 31.98
N SER A 7 41.91 -35.59 31.26
CA SER A 7 43.10 -34.87 30.78
C SER A 7 42.77 -33.76 29.77
N PHE A 8 41.76 -33.99 28.92
CA PHE A 8 41.28 -32.99 27.97
C PHE A 8 40.54 -31.85 28.67
N ILE A 9 39.68 -32.15 29.65
CA ILE A 9 38.94 -31.16 30.42
C ILE A 9 39.90 -30.27 31.22
N THR A 10 40.90 -30.87 31.87
CA THR A 10 41.93 -30.12 32.62
C THR A 10 42.77 -29.24 31.71
N TRP A 11 43.24 -29.75 30.57
CA TRP A 11 43.94 -28.93 29.56
C TRP A 11 43.06 -27.80 29.01
N ALA A 12 41.81 -28.07 28.63
CA ALA A 12 40.88 -27.06 28.13
C ALA A 12 40.60 -25.97 29.18
N SER A 13 40.47 -26.36 30.46
CA SER A 13 40.28 -25.43 31.58
C SER A 13 41.51 -24.55 31.88
N SER A 14 42.70 -24.98 31.44
CA SER A 14 43.96 -24.25 31.60
C SER A 14 44.21 -23.17 30.54
N LEU A 15 43.42 -23.15 29.46
CA LEU A 15 43.50 -22.11 28.43
C LEU A 15 43.04 -20.75 28.99
N PRO A 16 43.61 -19.63 28.50
CA PRO A 16 43.10 -18.30 28.80
C PRO A 16 41.60 -18.18 28.54
N ILE A 17 40.86 -17.50 29.41
CA ILE A 17 39.41 -17.31 29.31
C ILE A 17 39.00 -16.79 27.92
N LEU A 18 39.81 -15.92 27.31
CA LEU A 18 39.59 -15.40 25.96
C LEU A 18 39.61 -16.48 24.86
N LEU A 19 40.43 -17.52 25.00
CA LEU A 19 40.49 -18.64 24.06
C LEU A 19 39.29 -19.57 24.24
N GLN A 20 38.88 -19.82 25.49
CA GLN A 20 37.68 -20.60 25.80
C GLN A 20 36.41 -19.91 25.28
N THR A 21 36.25 -18.61 25.51
CA THR A 21 35.11 -17.85 25.00
C THR A 21 35.10 -17.77 23.47
N SER A 22 36.25 -17.56 22.83
CA SER A 22 36.36 -17.57 21.36
C SER A 22 36.00 -18.93 20.77
N ALA A 23 36.43 -20.03 21.40
CA ALA A 23 36.09 -21.39 20.97
C ALA A 23 34.58 -21.67 21.11
N VAL A 24 33.95 -21.27 22.22
CA VAL A 24 32.50 -21.40 22.42
C VAL A 24 31.73 -20.58 21.39
N VAL A 25 32.11 -19.32 21.17
CA VAL A 25 31.47 -18.46 20.15
C VAL A 25 31.64 -19.03 18.75
N GLY A 26 32.83 -19.53 18.42
CA GLY A 26 33.09 -20.19 17.14
C GLY A 26 32.24 -21.46 16.95
N PHE A 27 32.12 -22.29 17.98
CA PHE A 27 31.28 -23.48 17.96
C PHE A 27 29.80 -23.15 17.79
N LEU A 28 29.28 -22.19 18.56
CA LEU A 28 27.89 -21.72 18.44
C LEU A 28 27.63 -21.11 17.05
N GLY A 29 28.58 -20.36 16.50
CA GLY A 29 28.52 -19.82 15.14
C GLY A 29 28.47 -20.93 14.09
N LEU A 30 29.28 -21.98 14.24
CA LEU A 30 29.26 -23.14 13.35
C LEU A 30 27.92 -23.87 13.41
N VAL A 31 27.42 -24.17 14.62
CA VAL A 31 26.11 -24.81 14.82
C VAL A 31 25.00 -23.98 14.18
N TYR A 32 25.02 -22.66 14.37
CA TYR A 32 24.08 -21.73 13.75
C TYR A 32 24.11 -21.81 12.22
N ILE A 33 25.30 -21.75 11.61
CA ILE A 33 25.47 -21.82 10.15
C ILE A 33 24.98 -23.16 9.61
N VAL A 34 25.40 -24.27 10.22
CA VAL A 34 25.01 -25.63 9.80
C VAL A 34 23.51 -25.80 9.89
N TYR A 35 22.89 -25.37 10.99
CA TYR A 35 21.45 -25.42 11.16
C TYR A 35 20.73 -24.63 10.06
N TYR A 36 21.05 -23.34 9.89
CA TYR A 36 20.34 -22.48 8.94
C TYR A 36 20.54 -22.90 7.48
N ARG A 37 21.69 -23.47 7.14
CA ARG A 37 22.03 -23.86 5.78
C ARG A 37 21.45 -25.22 5.37
N TYR A 38 21.39 -26.18 6.29
CA TYR A 38 21.10 -27.58 5.94
C TYR A 38 19.90 -28.19 6.69
N LEU A 39 19.63 -27.77 7.92
CA LEU A 39 18.60 -28.39 8.77
C LEU A 39 17.34 -27.53 8.90
N HIS A 40 17.44 -26.24 8.60
CA HIS A 40 16.32 -25.31 8.70
C HIS A 40 15.17 -25.73 7.78
N PRO A 41 13.90 -25.54 8.16
CA PRO A 41 12.76 -25.88 7.31
C PRO A 41 12.77 -25.23 5.92
N LEU A 42 13.48 -24.10 5.79
CA LEU A 42 13.66 -23.39 4.53
C LEU A 42 14.93 -23.78 3.74
N ALA A 43 15.72 -24.75 4.20
CA ALA A 43 16.95 -25.20 3.53
C ALA A 43 16.69 -25.81 2.14
N LYS A 44 15.46 -26.29 1.90
CA LYS A 44 15.01 -26.79 0.59
C LYS A 44 14.82 -25.68 -0.46
N TYR A 45 14.66 -24.43 -0.06
CA TYR A 45 14.47 -23.31 -1.00
C TYR A 45 15.82 -22.77 -1.46
N PRO A 46 16.01 -22.56 -2.77
CA PRO A 46 17.26 -22.06 -3.31
C PRO A 46 17.49 -20.59 -2.96
N GLY A 47 18.76 -20.14 -2.99
CA GLY A 47 19.13 -18.75 -2.76
C GLY A 47 20.60 -18.58 -2.40
N PRO A 48 21.08 -17.33 -2.25
CA PRO A 48 22.47 -17.06 -1.91
C PRO A 48 22.85 -17.69 -0.56
N PRO A 49 24.03 -18.34 -0.44
CA PRO A 49 24.45 -18.98 0.81
C PRO A 49 24.43 -18.03 2.02
N LEU A 50 24.92 -16.79 1.85
CA LEU A 50 24.93 -15.80 2.93
C LEU A 50 23.53 -15.36 3.36
N ALA A 51 22.58 -15.31 2.42
CA ALA A 51 21.19 -14.96 2.72
C ALA A 51 20.54 -15.99 3.64
N SER A 52 20.92 -17.26 3.55
CA SER A 52 20.38 -18.31 4.41
C SER A 52 20.73 -18.14 5.89
N VAL A 53 21.81 -17.40 6.22
CA VAL A 53 22.32 -17.25 7.59
C VAL A 53 22.19 -15.84 8.14
N THR A 54 21.98 -14.80 7.32
CA THR A 54 21.85 -13.44 7.86
C THR A 54 20.99 -12.52 7.00
N ASN A 55 20.23 -11.64 7.67
CA ASN A 55 19.52 -10.55 7.01
C ASN A 55 20.47 -9.46 6.50
N LEU A 56 21.73 -9.43 6.95
CA LEU A 56 22.73 -8.46 6.49
C LEU A 56 22.98 -8.56 4.98
N TRP A 57 22.77 -9.74 4.37
CA TRP A 57 22.90 -9.90 2.92
C TRP A 57 21.90 -9.00 2.17
N LYS A 58 20.61 -9.07 2.49
CA LYS A 58 19.60 -8.22 1.84
C LYS A 58 19.71 -6.75 2.29
N THR A 59 20.14 -6.49 3.52
CA THR A 59 20.41 -5.13 4.00
C THR A 59 21.57 -4.49 3.23
N TYR A 60 22.61 -5.25 2.88
CA TYR A 60 23.71 -4.76 2.04
C TYR A 60 23.21 -4.40 0.63
N HIS A 61 22.38 -5.24 0.01
CA HIS A 61 21.83 -4.91 -1.30
C HIS A 61 20.87 -3.72 -1.26
N LEU A 62 20.11 -3.56 -0.18
CA LEU A 62 19.28 -2.37 0.05
C LEU A 62 20.13 -1.12 0.25
N TRP A 63 21.20 -1.21 1.05
CA TRP A 63 22.13 -0.12 1.30
C TRP A 63 22.76 0.41 0.01
N ASN A 64 23.11 -0.49 -0.90
CA ASN A 64 23.66 -0.10 -2.19
C ASN A 64 22.57 0.28 -3.21
N LEU A 65 21.29 0.31 -2.85
CA LEU A 65 20.16 0.58 -3.73
C LEU A 65 19.97 -0.43 -4.90
N HIS A 66 20.53 -1.64 -4.75
CA HIS A 66 20.50 -2.69 -5.79
C HIS A 66 19.55 -3.86 -5.47
N LEU A 67 18.80 -3.80 -4.37
CA LEU A 67 17.96 -4.91 -3.91
C LEU A 67 16.93 -5.37 -4.98
N PRO A 68 16.15 -4.49 -5.63
CA PRO A 68 15.12 -4.94 -6.58
C PRO A 68 15.73 -5.70 -7.78
N HIS A 69 16.75 -5.13 -8.42
CA HIS A 69 17.46 -5.76 -9.54
C HIS A 69 18.17 -7.05 -9.13
N THR A 70 18.72 -7.10 -7.91
CA THR A 70 19.34 -8.32 -7.39
C THR A 70 18.30 -9.42 -7.20
N LEU A 71 17.11 -9.09 -6.71
CA LEU A 71 16.02 -10.07 -6.57
C LEU A 71 15.54 -10.57 -7.93
N VAL A 72 15.43 -9.72 -8.96
CA VAL A 72 15.12 -10.14 -10.34
C VAL A 72 16.13 -11.20 -10.81
N ARG A 73 17.43 -10.90 -10.74
CA ARG A 73 18.50 -11.85 -11.15
C ARG A 73 18.47 -13.16 -10.36
N LEU A 74 18.18 -13.11 -9.07
CA LEU A 74 18.07 -14.33 -8.27
C LEU A 74 16.87 -15.17 -8.68
N HIS A 75 15.75 -14.54 -9.00
CA HIS A 75 14.57 -15.23 -9.48
C HIS A 75 14.80 -15.82 -10.88
N GLU A 76 15.50 -15.14 -11.77
CA GLU A 76 15.97 -15.71 -13.06
C GLU A 76 16.82 -16.96 -12.84
N GLN A 77 17.73 -16.93 -11.86
CA GLN A 77 18.65 -18.03 -11.57
C GLN A 77 17.98 -19.22 -10.86
N TYR A 78 17.12 -18.95 -9.88
CA TYR A 78 16.64 -19.95 -8.91
C TYR A 78 15.15 -20.29 -9.04
N GLY A 79 14.39 -19.55 -9.86
CA GLY A 79 12.98 -19.79 -10.11
C GLY A 79 12.02 -18.93 -9.28
N ASP A 80 10.80 -19.42 -9.07
CA ASP A 80 9.68 -18.59 -8.59
C ASP A 80 9.75 -18.23 -7.10
N VAL A 81 10.43 -19.06 -6.30
CA VAL A 81 10.53 -18.91 -4.84
C VAL A 81 12.01 -18.94 -4.43
N VAL A 82 12.48 -17.86 -3.82
CA VAL A 82 13.90 -17.70 -3.45
C VAL A 82 14.04 -17.33 -1.98
N ARG A 83 14.96 -18.01 -1.28
CA ARG A 83 15.33 -17.69 0.10
C ARG A 83 16.31 -16.53 0.15
N VAL A 84 15.90 -15.43 0.77
CA VAL A 84 16.61 -14.13 0.79
C VAL A 84 16.92 -13.64 2.21
N GLY A 85 16.65 -14.48 3.19
CA GLY A 85 17.00 -14.29 4.60
C GLY A 85 16.90 -15.62 5.36
N PRO A 86 17.30 -15.66 6.64
CA PRO A 86 17.23 -16.87 7.45
C PRO A 86 15.82 -17.47 7.51
N ASN A 87 14.81 -16.59 7.58
CA ASN A 87 13.39 -16.91 7.65
C ASN A 87 12.57 -16.23 6.55
N ASP A 88 13.20 -15.83 5.44
CA ASP A 88 12.55 -14.94 4.46
C ASP A 88 12.53 -15.58 3.07
N LEU A 89 11.34 -15.61 2.46
CA LEU A 89 11.11 -16.06 1.09
C LEU A 89 10.56 -14.92 0.24
N SER A 90 11.18 -14.74 -0.93
CA SER A 90 10.72 -13.87 -2.01
C SER A 90 9.97 -14.68 -3.06
N PHE A 91 8.86 -14.15 -3.55
CA PHE A 91 8.03 -14.73 -4.59
C PHE A 91 7.95 -13.77 -5.80
N ARG A 92 8.00 -14.30 -7.02
CA ARG A 92 7.86 -13.50 -8.25
C ARG A 92 6.56 -13.69 -9.01
N ASN A 93 5.85 -14.80 -8.79
CA ASN A 93 4.65 -15.08 -9.58
C ASN A 93 3.46 -14.25 -9.02
N PRO A 94 2.69 -13.55 -9.88
CA PRO A 94 1.57 -12.69 -9.48
C PRO A 94 0.54 -13.34 -8.55
N ASP A 95 0.31 -14.65 -8.66
CA ASP A 95 -0.67 -15.35 -7.81
C ASP A 95 -0.31 -15.28 -6.32
N ALA A 96 0.99 -15.22 -6.00
CA ALA A 96 1.47 -15.05 -4.64
C ALA A 96 1.10 -13.68 -4.06
N VAL A 97 1.00 -12.62 -4.88
CA VAL A 97 0.64 -11.27 -4.42
C VAL A 97 -0.73 -11.31 -3.74
N ASN A 98 -1.72 -11.93 -4.39
CA ASN A 98 -3.06 -12.06 -3.83
C ASN A 98 -3.04 -12.88 -2.53
N THR A 99 -2.38 -14.05 -2.50
CA THR A 99 -2.31 -14.87 -1.29
C THR A 99 -1.62 -14.14 -0.13
N ILE A 100 -0.49 -13.47 -0.38
CA ILE A 100 0.34 -12.81 0.64
C ILE A 100 -0.36 -11.55 1.20
N TYR A 101 -0.96 -10.73 0.34
CA TYR A 101 -1.47 -9.42 0.76
C TYR A 101 -2.97 -9.44 1.10
N LYS A 102 -3.75 -10.45 0.67
CA LYS A 102 -5.16 -10.62 1.06
C LYS A 102 -5.37 -11.53 2.28
N GLY A 103 -4.33 -12.20 2.79
CA GLY A 103 -4.44 -13.17 3.90
C GLY A 103 -4.78 -12.62 5.29
N GLY A 104 -4.95 -11.30 5.45
CA GLY A 104 -5.41 -10.68 6.70
C GLY A 104 -4.59 -11.10 7.93
N ARG A 105 -5.27 -11.55 9.00
CA ARG A 105 -4.63 -11.95 10.27
C ARG A 105 -3.70 -13.17 10.15
N GLN A 106 -3.80 -13.97 9.10
CA GLN A 106 -2.86 -15.08 8.84
C GLN A 106 -1.49 -14.59 8.38
N LEU A 107 -1.43 -13.37 7.83
CA LEU A 107 -0.26 -12.74 7.23
C LEU A 107 -0.09 -11.33 7.80
N GLN A 108 0.49 -11.26 9.01
CA GLN A 108 0.69 -9.99 9.71
C GLN A 108 1.86 -9.21 9.11
N LYS A 109 1.83 -7.87 9.22
CA LYS A 109 3.03 -7.06 8.92
C LYS A 109 4.14 -7.44 9.90
N THR A 110 5.39 -7.36 9.46
CA THR A 110 6.55 -7.67 10.31
C THR A 110 7.09 -6.41 11.02
N GLY A 111 8.11 -6.57 11.86
CA GLY A 111 8.85 -5.44 12.43
C GLY A 111 9.52 -4.52 11.41
N PHE A 112 9.55 -4.88 10.12
CA PHE A 112 9.99 -3.98 9.05
C PHE A 112 9.29 -2.63 9.08
N TYR A 113 8.00 -2.64 9.41
CA TYR A 113 7.16 -1.45 9.42
C TYR A 113 7.53 -0.47 10.55
N ASP A 114 8.14 -0.96 11.64
CA ASP A 114 8.57 -0.12 12.76
C ASP A 114 9.74 0.82 12.40
N GLY A 115 10.43 0.53 11.29
CA GLY A 115 11.42 1.41 10.67
C GLY A 115 10.83 2.73 10.17
N PHE A 116 9.54 2.73 9.81
CA PHE A 116 8.78 3.90 9.33
C PHE A 116 8.06 4.65 10.46
N THR A 117 8.04 4.11 11.67
CA THR A 117 7.38 4.72 12.83
C THR A 117 8.21 5.88 13.40
N THR A 118 7.68 7.09 13.25
CA THR A 118 8.25 8.35 13.79
C THR A 118 7.61 8.77 15.12
N PHE A 119 6.27 8.80 15.19
CA PHE A 119 5.50 9.13 16.39
C PHE A 119 4.98 7.84 17.01
N ASN A 120 3.80 7.38 16.55
CA ASN A 120 3.25 6.05 16.75
C ASN A 120 3.13 5.32 15.41
N PRO A 121 2.87 4.00 15.40
CA PRO A 121 2.51 3.31 14.17
C PRO A 121 1.25 3.93 13.55
N ASN A 122 1.37 4.50 12.35
CA ASN A 122 0.24 4.99 11.55
C ASN A 122 -0.48 3.83 10.85
N LEU A 123 -1.48 4.12 10.01
CA LEU A 123 -2.21 3.12 9.23
C LEU A 123 -1.27 2.23 8.38
N PHE A 124 -0.21 2.80 7.79
CA PHE A 124 0.80 2.04 7.05
C PHE A 124 1.67 1.18 7.97
N GLY A 125 2.09 1.68 9.12
CA GLY A 125 3.04 1.05 10.03
C GLY A 125 2.42 0.03 11.00
N THR A 126 1.14 0.19 11.33
CA THR A 126 0.45 -0.63 12.34
C THR A 126 0.43 -2.11 11.94
N GLN A 127 0.95 -2.95 12.83
CA GLN A 127 0.99 -4.41 12.67
C GLN A 127 -0.27 -5.10 13.20
N ASP A 128 -0.92 -4.46 14.18
CA ASP A 128 -2.15 -4.93 14.82
C ASP A 128 -3.36 -4.71 13.91
N GLU A 129 -4.10 -5.79 13.63
CA GLU A 129 -5.22 -5.72 12.69
C GLU A 129 -6.42 -4.97 13.26
N GLU A 130 -6.63 -4.99 14.57
CA GLU A 130 -7.77 -4.34 15.22
C GLU A 130 -7.56 -2.83 15.26
N ILE A 131 -6.36 -2.39 15.64
CA ILE A 131 -5.98 -0.97 15.55
C ILE A 131 -6.05 -0.49 14.09
N HIS A 132 -5.54 -1.29 13.16
CA HIS A 132 -5.60 -0.96 11.73
C HIS A 132 -7.05 -0.81 11.23
N ALA A 133 -7.96 -1.72 11.63
CA ALA A 133 -9.36 -1.66 11.23
C ALA A 133 -10.05 -0.39 11.76
N ILE A 134 -9.84 -0.05 13.03
CA ILE A 134 -10.39 1.18 13.64
C ILE A 134 -9.87 2.42 12.89
N ARG A 135 -8.54 2.53 12.69
CA ARG A 135 -7.93 3.65 11.96
C ARG A 135 -8.45 3.76 10.53
N ARG A 136 -8.58 2.62 9.84
CA ARG A 136 -9.10 2.58 8.47
C ARG A 136 -10.53 3.11 8.39
N ARG A 137 -11.41 2.74 9.33
CA ARG A 137 -12.79 3.25 9.36
C ARG A 137 -12.85 4.73 9.67
N GLN A 138 -12.06 5.20 10.64
CA GLN A 138 -11.93 6.63 10.96
C GLN A 138 -11.51 7.46 9.73
N MET A 139 -10.63 6.93 8.89
CA MET A 139 -10.07 7.65 7.75
C MET A 139 -10.80 7.41 6.42
N ALA A 140 -11.69 6.42 6.35
CA ALA A 140 -12.30 5.99 5.08
C ALA A 140 -13.01 7.12 4.34
N HIS A 141 -13.73 7.99 5.07
CA HIS A 141 -14.44 9.13 4.51
C HIS A 141 -13.49 10.07 3.74
N ALA A 142 -12.32 10.37 4.31
CA ALA A 142 -11.35 11.30 3.74
C ALA A 142 -10.84 10.88 2.35
N PHE A 143 -10.91 9.59 2.03
CA PHE A 143 -10.45 9.01 0.77
C PHE A 143 -11.60 8.48 -0.10
N SER A 144 -12.84 8.89 0.17
CA SER A 144 -13.99 8.61 -0.71
C SER A 144 -13.88 9.39 -2.03
N LEU A 145 -14.47 8.89 -3.13
CA LEU A 145 -14.49 9.64 -4.39
C LEU A 145 -15.17 11.00 -4.23
N HIS A 146 -16.21 11.07 -3.40
CA HIS A 146 -16.88 12.33 -3.08
C HIS A 146 -15.90 13.33 -2.47
N SER A 147 -15.17 12.97 -1.40
CA SER A 147 -14.18 13.86 -0.80
C SER A 147 -13.05 14.21 -1.76
N ILE A 148 -12.59 13.25 -2.57
CA ILE A 148 -11.57 13.51 -3.61
C ILE A 148 -12.05 14.54 -4.62
N LYS A 149 -13.30 14.43 -5.10
CA LYS A 149 -13.91 15.40 -6.00
C LYS A 149 -14.04 16.78 -5.37
N GLU A 150 -14.43 16.84 -4.08
CA GLU A 150 -14.46 18.12 -3.36
C GLU A 150 -13.06 18.73 -3.22
N MET A 151 -12.00 17.93 -3.21
CA MET A 151 -10.61 18.36 -3.14
C MET A 151 -9.96 18.65 -4.51
N GLU A 152 -10.63 18.34 -5.63
CA GLU A 152 -10.09 18.45 -7.01
C GLU A 152 -9.58 19.86 -7.32
N HIS A 153 -10.32 20.88 -6.89
CA HIS A 153 -9.96 22.28 -7.10
C HIS A 153 -8.59 22.68 -6.51
N PHE A 154 -8.12 22.02 -5.45
CA PHE A 154 -6.76 22.25 -4.93
C PHE A 154 -5.72 21.80 -5.95
N VAL A 155 -5.93 20.65 -6.57
CA VAL A 155 -5.06 20.10 -7.63
C VAL A 155 -5.07 21.03 -8.84
N ASP A 156 -6.25 21.44 -9.29
CA ASP A 156 -6.42 22.31 -10.46
C ASP A 156 -5.63 23.62 -10.34
N SER A 157 -5.72 24.26 -9.17
CA SER A 157 -5.02 25.51 -8.90
C SER A 157 -3.49 25.36 -9.03
N HIS A 158 -2.94 24.23 -8.60
CA HIS A 158 -1.52 23.94 -8.70
C HIS A 158 -1.11 23.44 -10.09
N ILE A 159 -1.99 22.79 -10.85
CA ILE A 159 -1.76 22.47 -12.27
C ILE A 159 -1.56 23.77 -13.06
N LEU A 160 -2.39 24.79 -12.81
CA LEU A 160 -2.26 26.09 -13.46
C LEU A 160 -0.94 26.79 -13.09
N LYS A 161 -0.49 26.69 -11.83
CA LYS A 161 0.83 27.20 -11.41
C LYS A 161 1.96 26.46 -12.12
N LEU A 162 1.92 25.13 -12.16
CA LEU A 162 2.90 24.31 -12.87
C LEU A 162 2.95 24.72 -14.34
N ARG A 163 1.80 24.84 -15.01
CA ARG A 163 1.72 25.30 -16.39
C ARG A 163 2.36 26.68 -16.57
N ASN A 164 2.05 27.66 -15.73
CA ASN A 164 2.65 29.00 -15.82
C ASN A 164 4.17 28.96 -15.65
N ASN A 165 4.68 28.08 -14.79
CA ASN A 165 6.12 27.86 -14.65
C ASN A 165 6.72 27.26 -15.92
N LEU A 166 6.06 26.29 -16.55
CA LEU A 166 6.51 25.70 -17.82
C LEU A 166 6.45 26.72 -18.96
N ASP A 167 5.38 27.51 -19.06
CA ASP A 167 5.21 28.58 -20.05
C ASP A 167 6.34 29.61 -19.91
N HIS A 168 6.73 29.98 -18.68
CA HIS A 168 7.87 30.87 -18.43
C HIS A 168 9.20 30.31 -18.95
N PHE A 169 9.47 29.01 -18.77
CA PHE A 169 10.68 28.37 -19.32
C PHE A 169 10.65 28.33 -20.86
N CYS A 170 9.47 28.12 -21.45
CA CYS A 170 9.28 28.20 -22.90
C CYS A 170 9.56 29.60 -23.43
N ASP A 171 8.97 30.63 -22.81
CA ASP A 171 9.12 32.04 -23.22
C ASP A 171 10.55 32.55 -23.05
N SER A 172 11.22 32.14 -21.98
CA SER A 172 12.61 32.51 -21.69
C SER A 172 13.64 31.65 -22.42
N ASN A 173 13.21 30.57 -23.08
CA ASN A 173 14.06 29.58 -23.73
C ASN A 173 15.17 29.05 -22.80
N GLN A 174 14.80 28.71 -21.57
CA GLN A 174 15.70 28.18 -20.55
C GLN A 174 15.43 26.69 -20.31
N ASP A 175 16.51 25.92 -20.22
CA ASP A 175 16.44 24.53 -19.80
C ASP A 175 16.07 24.44 -18.32
N PHE A 176 15.31 23.41 -17.96
CA PHE A 176 14.91 23.12 -16.57
C PHE A 176 14.87 21.61 -16.33
N ASP A 177 14.98 21.21 -15.05
CA ASP A 177 14.77 19.83 -14.65
C ASP A 177 13.26 19.59 -14.38
N LEU A 178 12.63 18.77 -15.21
CA LEU A 178 11.21 18.43 -15.06
C LEU A 178 10.92 17.68 -13.76
N LYS A 179 11.87 16.88 -13.25
CA LYS A 179 11.72 16.17 -11.97
C LYS A 179 11.58 17.15 -10.82
N ASP A 180 12.37 18.22 -10.85
CA ASP A 180 12.36 19.28 -9.84
C ASP A 180 11.02 20.03 -9.86
N MET A 181 10.51 20.37 -11.04
CA MET A 181 9.19 21.00 -11.18
C MET A 181 8.04 20.10 -10.71
N ILE A 182 8.09 18.81 -11.04
CA ILE A 182 7.12 17.82 -10.56
C ILE A 182 7.18 17.69 -9.03
N ALA A 183 8.38 17.70 -8.43
CA ALA A 183 8.54 17.58 -6.99
C ALA A 183 7.93 18.79 -6.24
N LEU A 184 8.15 20.01 -6.73
CA LEU A 184 7.54 21.22 -6.19
C LEU A 184 6.01 21.19 -6.33
N TYR A 185 5.51 20.82 -7.51
CA TYR A 185 4.07 20.67 -7.78
C TYR A 185 3.40 19.70 -6.80
N VAL A 186 3.92 18.48 -6.70
CA VAL A 186 3.34 17.44 -5.83
C VAL A 186 3.43 17.85 -4.36
N PHE A 187 4.51 18.51 -3.95
CA PHE A 187 4.69 18.96 -2.58
C PHE A 187 3.66 20.02 -2.19
N ASP A 188 3.41 21.01 -3.04
CA ASP A 188 2.39 22.04 -2.79
C ASP A 188 0.97 21.47 -2.76
N VAL A 189 0.62 20.59 -3.71
CA VAL A 189 -0.68 19.89 -3.70
C VAL A 189 -0.90 19.15 -2.39
N LEU A 190 0.12 18.46 -1.88
CA LEU A 190 0.01 17.78 -0.59
C LEU A 190 0.01 18.73 0.60
N GLY A 191 0.61 19.92 0.48
CA GLY A 191 0.39 21.00 1.42
C GLY A 191 -1.10 21.31 1.57
N GLU A 192 -1.78 21.57 0.45
CA GLU A 192 -3.20 21.91 0.47
C GLU A 192 -4.05 20.74 0.98
N LEU A 193 -3.79 19.52 0.52
CA LEU A 193 -4.59 18.35 0.87
C LEU A 193 -4.33 17.85 2.31
N ALA A 194 -3.08 17.80 2.77
CA ALA A 194 -2.71 17.16 4.03
C ALA A 194 -2.42 18.14 5.18
N PHE A 195 -2.25 19.43 4.90
CA PHE A 195 -1.90 20.44 5.92
C PHE A 195 -2.74 21.70 5.89
N SER A 196 -3.75 21.76 5.02
CA SER A 196 -4.61 22.92 4.85
C SER A 196 -3.86 24.20 4.45
N ARG A 197 -2.70 24.08 3.78
CA ARG A 197 -1.88 25.22 3.37
C ARG A 197 -1.00 24.94 2.16
N SER A 198 -0.83 25.92 1.27
CA SER A 198 0.27 25.92 0.31
C SER A 198 1.62 26.01 1.02
N PHE A 199 2.65 25.40 0.43
CA PHE A 199 4.06 25.62 0.78
C PHE A 199 4.74 26.65 -0.13
N ASP A 200 4.02 27.12 -1.16
CA ASP A 200 4.44 28.10 -2.15
C ASP A 200 5.77 27.74 -2.83
N SER A 201 6.08 26.43 -2.90
CA SER A 201 7.35 25.94 -3.40
C SER A 201 7.46 26.09 -4.92
N GLN A 202 6.35 26.03 -5.64
CA GLN A 202 6.30 26.33 -7.08
C GLN A 202 6.51 27.81 -7.41
N ASP A 203 6.03 28.72 -6.56
CA ASP A 203 6.12 30.16 -6.81
C ASP A 203 7.57 30.65 -6.64
N GLU A 204 8.25 30.13 -5.62
CA GLU A 204 9.64 30.47 -5.34
C GLU A 204 10.66 29.68 -6.17
N ARG A 205 10.27 28.50 -6.66
CA ARG A 205 11.13 27.57 -7.42
C ARG A 205 12.40 27.18 -6.67
N ASP A 206 12.34 27.15 -5.33
CA ASP A 206 13.47 26.83 -4.46
C ASP A 206 13.40 25.38 -3.95
N LEU A 207 14.29 24.54 -4.49
CA LEU A 207 14.42 23.14 -4.09
C LEU A 207 14.88 22.95 -2.65
N ALA A 208 15.52 23.95 -2.04
CA ALA A 208 15.93 23.88 -0.64
C ALA A 208 14.73 23.81 0.32
N ARG A 209 13.52 24.17 -0.14
CA ARG A 209 12.27 24.03 0.61
C ARG A 209 11.67 22.62 0.58
N LEU A 210 12.06 21.79 -0.38
CA LEU A 210 11.57 20.42 -0.44
C LEU A 210 12.09 19.63 0.76
N PRO A 211 11.20 19.00 1.55
CA PRO A 211 11.65 18.25 2.69
C PRO A 211 12.43 16.99 2.24
N PRO A 212 13.40 16.52 3.02
CA PRO A 212 14.29 15.42 2.66
C PRO A 212 13.61 14.03 2.79
N ILE A 213 12.56 13.79 2.01
CA ILE A 213 11.71 12.60 2.08
C ILE A 213 12.49 11.33 1.67
N ASN A 214 13.35 11.42 0.67
CA ASN A 214 14.13 10.27 0.18
C ASN A 214 15.06 9.73 1.27
N ASP A 215 15.73 10.62 2.00
CA ASP A 215 16.60 10.27 3.13
C ASP A 215 15.78 9.62 4.26
N HIS A 216 14.57 10.12 4.55
CA HIS A 216 13.67 9.48 5.51
C HIS A 216 13.24 8.07 5.10
N ILE A 217 12.80 7.88 3.85
CA ILE A 217 12.37 6.58 3.33
C ILE A 217 13.54 5.59 3.31
N TYR A 218 14.72 6.05 2.88
CA TYR A 218 15.93 5.23 2.86
C TYR A 218 16.33 4.77 4.27
N LEU A 219 16.36 5.70 5.24
CA LEU A 219 16.57 5.37 6.65
C LEU A 219 15.54 4.37 7.17
N ALA A 220 14.26 4.58 6.86
CA ALA A 220 13.18 3.72 7.29
C ALA A 220 13.32 2.30 6.75
N CYS A 221 13.67 2.15 5.47
CA CYS A 221 13.92 0.85 4.85
C CYS A 221 15.13 0.14 5.49
N LEU A 222 16.24 0.86 5.72
CA LEU A 222 17.43 0.30 6.37
C LEU A 222 17.11 -0.21 7.78
N MET A 223 16.43 0.63 8.57
CA MET A 223 15.99 0.29 9.92
C MET A 223 15.02 -0.90 9.93
N GLY A 224 14.06 -0.92 9.00
CA GLY A 224 13.10 -1.99 8.85
C GLY A 224 13.71 -3.33 8.42
N MET A 225 14.85 -3.32 7.73
CA MET A 225 15.52 -4.55 7.30
C MET A 225 16.17 -5.31 8.46
N THR A 226 16.35 -4.65 9.61
CA THR A 226 16.93 -5.21 10.83
C THR A 226 16.07 -4.89 12.07
N PRO A 227 14.84 -5.43 12.16
CA PRO A 227 13.88 -5.06 13.20
C PRO A 227 14.38 -5.41 14.61
N ASP A 228 15.11 -6.51 14.78
CA ASP A 228 15.64 -6.93 16.08
C ASP A 228 16.70 -5.96 16.64
N ALA A 229 17.44 -5.27 15.75
CA ALA A 229 18.43 -4.25 16.11
C ALA A 229 17.80 -2.87 16.30
N LEU A 230 16.53 -2.69 15.92
CA LEU A 230 15.86 -1.39 15.87
C LEU A 230 15.89 -0.60 17.20
N PRO A 231 15.65 -1.22 18.39
CA PRO A 231 15.72 -0.50 19.65
C PRO A 231 17.11 0.09 19.93
N TRP A 232 18.16 -0.62 19.53
CA TRP A 232 19.55 -0.16 19.67
C TRP A 232 19.89 0.89 18.62
N ILE A 233 19.45 0.70 17.38
CA ILE A 233 19.60 1.68 16.30
C ILE A 233 18.99 3.02 16.74
N LYS A 234 17.76 3.04 17.24
CA LYS A 234 17.09 4.29 17.68
C LYS A 234 17.78 4.95 18.89
N LYS A 235 18.42 4.17 19.77
CA LYS A 235 19.08 4.70 20.98
C LYS A 235 20.52 5.15 20.78
N VAL A 236 21.26 4.52 19.88
CA VAL A 236 22.72 4.71 19.77
C VAL A 236 23.10 5.49 18.52
N LEU A 237 22.57 5.10 17.36
CA LEU A 237 23.01 5.63 16.07
C LEU A 237 22.81 7.16 15.89
N PRO A 238 21.76 7.80 16.45
CA PRO A 238 21.62 9.26 16.40
C PRO A 238 22.72 10.04 17.15
N PHE A 239 23.50 9.41 18.01
CA PHE A 239 24.57 10.08 18.76
C PHE A 239 25.96 9.84 18.15
N ILE A 240 26.05 8.98 17.13
CA ILE A 240 27.31 8.69 16.45
C ILE A 240 27.58 9.83 15.44
N PRO A 241 28.73 10.52 15.51
CA PRO A 241 29.02 11.70 14.68
C PRO A 241 29.46 11.32 13.25
N ILE A 242 28.72 10.43 12.59
CA ILE A 242 28.93 10.06 11.20
C ILE A 242 28.05 10.96 10.31
N PRO A 243 28.61 11.81 9.43
CA PRO A 243 27.85 12.84 8.71
C PRO A 243 26.66 12.32 7.92
N TRP A 244 26.83 11.25 7.14
CA TRP A 244 25.74 10.69 6.33
C TRP A 244 24.60 10.15 7.20
N LEU A 245 24.93 9.54 8.34
CA LEU A 245 23.94 8.97 9.27
C LEU A 245 23.16 10.08 9.99
N GLN A 246 23.86 11.12 10.44
CA GLN A 246 23.26 12.32 11.02
C GLN A 246 22.32 13.00 10.02
N ARG A 247 22.70 13.10 8.74
CA ARG A 247 21.83 13.62 7.68
C ARG A 247 20.50 12.87 7.62
N LEU A 248 20.52 11.54 7.65
CA LEU A 248 19.30 10.72 7.62
C LEU A 248 18.40 10.93 8.85
N PHE A 249 18.97 10.98 10.06
CA PHE A 249 18.18 11.23 11.27
C PHE A 249 17.64 12.67 11.31
N ASN A 250 18.44 13.64 10.88
CA ASN A 250 18.01 15.04 10.76
C ASN A 250 16.89 15.18 9.74
N ALA A 251 16.94 14.47 8.61
CA ALA A 251 15.87 14.46 7.62
C ALA A 251 14.53 14.00 8.21
N ARG A 252 14.54 12.89 8.97
CA ARG A 252 13.35 12.43 9.70
C ARG A 252 12.88 13.45 10.74
N ALA A 253 13.79 14.09 11.47
CA ALA A 253 13.45 15.09 12.48
C ALA A 253 12.84 16.36 11.86
N GLN A 254 13.36 16.82 10.71
CA GLN A 254 12.81 17.95 9.97
C GLN A 254 11.37 17.69 9.53
N LEU A 255 11.11 16.53 8.90
CA LEU A 255 9.75 16.12 8.53
C LEU A 255 8.81 16.07 9.74
N ARG A 256 9.27 15.47 10.85
CA ARG A 256 8.50 15.39 12.09
C ARG A 256 8.09 16.77 12.60
N ASN A 257 9.04 17.71 12.62
CA ASN A 257 8.82 19.06 13.11
C ASN A 257 7.90 19.86 12.18
N LEU A 258 8.07 19.71 10.86
CA LEU A 258 7.18 20.33 9.85
C LEU A 258 5.73 19.86 10.04
N THR A 259 5.51 18.54 10.12
CA THR A 259 4.17 17.98 10.36
C THR A 259 3.57 18.52 11.66
N ALA A 260 4.32 18.50 12.75
CA ALA A 260 3.84 18.96 14.05
C ALA A 260 3.48 20.46 14.05
N ALA A 261 4.26 21.28 13.35
CA ALA A 261 3.97 22.70 13.19
C ALA A 261 2.67 22.92 12.40
N CYS A 262 2.48 22.20 11.29
CA CYS A 262 1.28 22.32 10.46
C CYS A 262 0.01 21.87 11.20
N VAL A 263 0.07 20.72 11.88
CA VAL A 263 -1.07 20.20 12.66
C VAL A 263 -1.43 21.16 13.80
N ARG A 264 -0.43 21.67 14.53
CA ARG A 264 -0.67 22.65 15.60
C ARG A 264 -1.32 23.92 15.07
N GLN A 265 -0.77 24.49 14.00
CA GLN A 265 -1.32 25.70 13.36
C GLN A 265 -2.79 25.49 12.96
N ARG A 266 -3.12 24.31 12.42
CA ARG A 266 -4.49 23.99 12.03
C ARG A 266 -5.44 23.86 13.23
N ILE A 267 -5.00 23.22 14.32
CA ILE A 267 -5.78 23.08 15.56
C ILE A 267 -6.03 24.45 16.19
N GLU A 268 -5.00 25.31 16.25
CA GLU A 268 -5.08 26.66 16.79
C GLU A 268 -6.01 27.58 15.96
N ALA A 269 -6.06 27.38 14.64
CA ALA A 269 -6.96 28.13 13.75
C ALA A 269 -8.45 27.76 13.94
N GLY A 270 -8.78 26.65 14.62
CA GLY A 270 -10.16 26.25 14.92
C GLY A 270 -10.94 25.66 13.74
N SER A 271 -12.26 25.63 13.85
CA SER A 271 -13.15 25.11 12.79
C SER A 271 -13.03 25.94 11.51
N SER A 272 -12.91 25.26 10.37
CA SER A 272 -12.90 25.88 9.04
C SER A 272 -13.82 25.09 8.13
N ASP A 273 -14.53 25.76 7.22
CA ASP A 273 -15.33 25.14 6.16
C ASP A 273 -14.47 24.44 5.09
N ARG A 274 -13.14 24.56 5.22
CA ARG A 274 -12.17 23.94 4.32
C ARG A 274 -12.21 22.41 4.42
N LYS A 275 -12.49 21.77 3.28
CA LYS A 275 -12.58 20.32 3.13
C LYS A 275 -11.28 19.74 2.58
N ASP A 276 -10.39 19.33 3.48
CA ASP A 276 -9.14 18.66 3.16
C ASP A 276 -8.93 17.43 4.07
N LEU A 277 -7.86 16.67 3.84
CA LEU A 277 -7.59 15.43 4.58
C LEU A 277 -7.35 15.71 6.06
N LEU A 278 -6.70 16.82 6.42
CA LEU A 278 -6.43 17.16 7.82
C LEU A 278 -7.71 17.56 8.56
N SER A 279 -8.58 18.36 7.92
CA SER A 279 -9.93 18.64 8.41
C SER A 279 -10.71 17.34 8.64
N CYS A 280 -10.61 16.38 7.71
CA CYS A 280 -11.24 15.07 7.86
C CYS A 280 -10.69 14.28 9.06
N LEU A 281 -9.37 14.30 9.30
CA LEU A 281 -8.76 13.68 10.48
C LEU A 281 -9.22 14.32 11.79
N LEU A 282 -9.38 15.64 11.83
CA LEU A 282 -9.79 16.38 13.03
C LEU A 282 -11.22 16.04 13.46
N VAL A 283 -12.09 15.72 12.51
CA VAL A 283 -13.50 15.33 12.77
C VAL A 283 -13.72 13.81 12.72
N ALA A 284 -12.68 13.03 12.46
CA ALA A 284 -12.78 11.58 12.30
C ALA A 284 -13.26 10.91 13.59
N VAL A 285 -14.34 10.14 13.46
CA VAL A 285 -14.91 9.31 14.53
C VAL A 285 -15.08 7.91 13.99
N ASP A 286 -14.68 6.91 14.77
CA ASP A 286 -14.98 5.52 14.44
C ASP A 286 -16.48 5.26 14.63
N PRO A 287 -17.22 4.84 13.59
CA PRO A 287 -18.66 4.69 13.67
C PRO A 287 -19.11 3.56 14.61
N GLU A 288 -18.24 2.57 14.89
CA GLU A 288 -18.56 1.44 15.78
C GLU A 288 -18.31 1.78 17.26
N THR A 289 -17.17 2.40 17.56
CA THR A 289 -16.73 2.64 18.95
C THR A 289 -17.02 4.06 19.43
N GLY A 290 -17.32 4.99 18.53
CA GLY A 290 -17.42 6.43 18.82
C GLY A 290 -16.07 7.08 19.16
N SER A 291 -14.96 6.36 19.01
CA SER A 291 -13.63 6.85 19.36
C SER A 291 -13.11 7.87 18.35
N LYS A 292 -12.47 8.92 18.86
CA LYS A 292 -11.85 9.98 18.05
C LYS A 292 -10.34 9.78 17.96
N LEU A 293 -9.71 10.40 16.95
CA LEU A 293 -8.27 10.51 16.88
C LEU A 293 -7.75 11.46 17.97
N THR A 294 -6.68 11.07 18.67
CA THR A 294 -5.94 12.00 19.54
C THR A 294 -5.08 12.95 18.69
N GLU A 295 -4.60 14.06 19.26
CA GLU A 295 -3.65 14.95 18.55
C GLU A 295 -2.39 14.19 18.09
N LEU A 296 -1.91 13.26 18.91
CA LEU A 296 -0.76 12.41 18.56
C LEU A 296 -1.08 11.49 17.36
N ASP A 297 -2.30 10.99 17.27
CA ASP A 297 -2.75 10.17 16.15
C ASP A 297 -2.88 11.01 14.87
N ILE A 298 -3.42 12.22 14.97
CA ILE A 298 -3.52 13.16 13.85
C ILE A 298 -2.13 13.49 13.31
N ASN A 299 -1.17 13.80 14.19
CA ASN A 299 0.23 13.99 13.82
C ASN A 299 0.84 12.75 13.14
N THR A 300 0.51 11.57 13.66
CA THR A 300 0.99 10.28 13.16
C THR A 300 0.49 10.00 11.74
N GLU A 301 -0.79 10.24 11.47
CA GLU A 301 -1.39 10.04 10.15
C GLU A 301 -1.02 11.16 9.16
N ALA A 302 -0.98 12.42 9.59
CA ALA A 302 -0.54 13.54 8.75
C ALA A 302 0.93 13.38 8.30
N PHE A 303 1.80 12.88 9.18
CA PHE A 303 3.17 12.50 8.81
C PHE A 303 3.20 11.40 7.75
N ALA A 304 2.28 10.44 7.82
CA ALA A 304 2.19 9.37 6.83
C ALA A 304 1.77 9.92 5.46
N MET A 305 0.79 10.82 5.43
CA MET A 305 0.24 11.42 4.20
C MET A 305 1.32 12.18 3.40
N ILE A 306 2.13 13.03 4.06
CA ILE A 306 3.18 13.78 3.37
C ILE A 306 4.26 12.87 2.78
N VAL A 307 4.72 11.87 3.54
CA VAL A 307 5.78 10.96 3.09
C VAL A 307 5.27 10.06 1.97
N ALA A 308 4.09 9.47 2.15
CA ALA A 308 3.52 8.51 1.21
C ALA A 308 3.09 9.18 -0.10
N GLY A 309 2.41 10.33 -0.04
CA GLY A 309 1.92 11.02 -1.21
C GLY A 309 3.03 11.68 -2.03
N SER A 310 4.02 12.29 -1.39
CA SER A 310 4.94 13.17 -2.12
C SER A 310 5.91 12.38 -3.00
N HIS A 311 6.61 11.41 -2.41
CA HIS A 311 7.65 10.66 -3.12
C HIS A 311 7.08 9.73 -4.18
N THR A 312 5.94 9.07 -3.90
CA THR A 312 5.37 8.09 -4.83
C THR A 312 4.79 8.75 -6.07
N THR A 313 4.01 9.83 -5.91
CA THR A 313 3.41 10.55 -7.04
C THR A 313 4.47 11.26 -7.87
N SER A 314 5.39 12.01 -7.24
CA SER A 314 6.46 12.70 -7.98
C SER A 314 7.37 11.73 -8.72
N GLY A 315 7.75 10.62 -8.10
CA GLY A 315 8.52 9.56 -8.74
C GLY A 315 7.78 8.95 -9.92
N THR A 316 6.48 8.68 -9.77
CA THR A 316 5.65 8.07 -10.83
C THR A 316 5.56 8.98 -12.04
N LEU A 317 5.27 10.26 -11.84
CA LEU A 317 5.19 11.25 -12.92
C LEU A 317 6.55 11.47 -13.58
N THR A 318 7.63 11.57 -12.79
CA THR A 318 8.99 11.72 -13.33
C THR A 318 9.34 10.56 -14.26
N LEU A 319 9.07 9.32 -13.83
CA LEU A 319 9.35 8.13 -14.63
C LEU A 319 8.45 8.04 -15.86
N LEU A 320 7.17 8.40 -15.74
CA LEU A 320 6.25 8.44 -16.87
C LEU A 320 6.74 9.40 -17.95
N PHE A 321 7.04 10.66 -17.59
CA PHE A 321 7.54 11.64 -18.54
C PHE A 321 8.91 11.25 -19.11
N SER A 322 9.79 10.67 -18.30
CA SER A 322 11.07 10.12 -18.78
C SER A 322 10.86 9.08 -19.88
N HIS A 323 9.92 8.15 -19.71
CA HIS A 323 9.57 7.16 -20.74
C HIS A 323 8.95 7.81 -21.98
N LEU A 324 8.01 8.73 -21.81
CA LEU A 324 7.38 9.40 -22.94
C LEU A 324 8.41 10.16 -23.78
N LEU A 325 9.30 10.94 -23.13
CA LEU A 325 10.33 11.73 -23.81
C LEU A 325 11.39 10.88 -24.50
N GLN A 326 11.67 9.67 -23.97
CA GLN A 326 12.59 8.71 -24.59
C GLN A 326 11.96 7.88 -25.72
N ASN A 327 10.62 7.90 -25.84
CA ASN A 327 9.87 7.14 -26.84
C ASN A 327 8.99 8.08 -27.68
N PRO A 328 9.56 8.80 -28.68
CA PRO A 328 8.83 9.79 -29.46
C PRO A 328 7.57 9.27 -30.15
N GLU A 329 7.56 8.00 -30.57
CA GLU A 329 6.37 7.38 -31.17
C GLU A 329 5.21 7.26 -30.17
N VAL A 330 5.51 6.88 -28.93
CA VAL A 330 4.53 6.78 -27.85
C VAL A 330 4.05 8.18 -27.46
N LEU A 331 4.96 9.13 -27.30
CA LEU A 331 4.61 10.52 -27.01
C LEU A 331 3.72 11.12 -28.10
N ASN A 332 4.02 10.90 -29.37
CA ASN A 332 3.20 11.38 -30.49
C ASN A 332 1.78 10.80 -30.44
N LYS A 333 1.62 9.52 -30.09
CA LYS A 333 0.28 8.93 -29.90
C LYS A 333 -0.47 9.58 -28.73
N VAL A 334 0.21 9.87 -27.62
CA VAL A 334 -0.40 10.59 -26.47
C VAL A 334 -0.83 12.00 -26.91
N ILE A 335 0.03 12.75 -27.60
CA ILE A 335 -0.29 14.09 -28.11
C ILE A 335 -1.49 14.03 -29.06
N GLN A 336 -1.50 13.09 -30.01
CA GLN A 336 -2.62 12.92 -30.94
C GLN A 336 -3.94 12.59 -30.21
N GLU A 337 -3.89 11.75 -29.19
CA GLU A 337 -5.06 11.44 -28.36
C GLU A 337 -5.56 12.68 -27.60
N LEU A 338 -4.65 13.44 -26.97
CA LEU A 338 -4.99 14.67 -26.26
C LEU A 338 -5.58 15.71 -27.21
N ASP A 339 -4.95 15.96 -28.37
CA ASP A 339 -5.44 16.92 -29.37
C ASP A 339 -6.81 16.52 -29.91
N SER A 340 -7.05 15.23 -30.13
CA SER A 340 -8.33 14.75 -30.69
C SER A 340 -9.49 14.83 -29.71
N ASN A 341 -9.23 14.63 -28.41
CA ASN A 341 -10.28 14.53 -27.39
C ASN A 341 -10.44 15.80 -26.56
N LEU A 342 -9.40 16.64 -26.43
CA LEU A 342 -9.38 17.79 -25.53
C LEU A 342 -9.25 19.15 -26.25
N SER A 343 -9.25 19.21 -27.58
CA SER A 343 -9.07 20.45 -28.36
C SER A 343 -10.03 21.60 -27.98
N ASN A 344 -11.17 21.30 -27.37
CA ASN A 344 -12.19 22.28 -26.99
C ASN A 344 -12.01 22.87 -25.57
N HIS A 345 -11.02 22.43 -24.79
CA HIS A 345 -10.82 22.82 -23.38
C HIS A 345 -9.68 23.83 -23.19
N THR A 346 -9.61 24.87 -24.03
CA THR A 346 -8.53 25.86 -23.94
C THR A 346 -8.67 26.71 -22.67
N GLY A 347 -7.70 26.58 -21.74
CA GLY A 347 -7.56 27.47 -20.58
C GLY A 347 -8.23 26.99 -19.29
N GLN A 348 -8.94 25.86 -19.29
CA GLN A 348 -9.51 25.25 -18.09
C GLN A 348 -8.92 23.85 -17.87
N VAL A 349 -8.69 23.49 -16.60
CA VAL A 349 -8.31 22.12 -16.25
C VAL A 349 -9.52 21.23 -16.50
N THR A 350 -9.32 20.17 -17.27
CA THR A 350 -10.38 19.19 -17.56
C THR A 350 -10.59 18.32 -16.33
N SER A 351 -11.84 18.06 -15.96
CA SER A 351 -12.14 17.24 -14.77
C SER A 351 -11.60 15.81 -14.93
N TYR A 352 -11.23 15.20 -13.81
CA TYR A 352 -10.74 13.82 -13.77
C TYR A 352 -11.68 12.84 -14.48
N GLN A 353 -13.00 12.99 -14.27
CA GLN A 353 -14.02 12.11 -14.84
C GLN A 353 -14.03 12.15 -16.38
N ALA A 354 -13.84 13.33 -16.98
CA ALA A 354 -13.75 13.46 -18.42
C ALA A 354 -12.45 12.83 -18.96
N LEU A 355 -11.31 13.09 -18.29
CA LEU A 355 -10.02 12.52 -18.67
C LEU A 355 -10.00 10.97 -18.65
N GLU A 356 -10.65 10.35 -17.66
CA GLU A 356 -10.68 8.89 -17.53
C GLU A 356 -11.37 8.19 -18.71
N LYS A 357 -12.43 8.79 -19.24
CA LYS A 357 -13.19 8.23 -20.36
C LYS A 357 -12.48 8.44 -21.70
N ASP A 358 -11.88 9.61 -21.88
CA ASP A 358 -11.50 10.10 -23.20
C ASP A 358 -10.04 9.82 -23.57
N LEU A 359 -9.21 9.33 -22.63
CA LEU A 359 -7.76 9.13 -22.84
C LEU A 359 -7.27 7.68 -22.58
N PRO A 360 -7.81 6.66 -23.28
CA PRO A 360 -7.44 5.26 -23.05
C PRO A 360 -5.95 4.94 -23.29
N TYR A 361 -5.29 5.55 -24.29
CA TYR A 361 -3.87 5.36 -24.59
C TYR A 361 -2.98 6.00 -23.52
N THR A 362 -3.33 7.20 -23.05
CA THR A 362 -2.64 7.87 -21.94
C THR A 362 -2.75 7.04 -20.66
N ARG A 363 -3.92 6.48 -20.37
CA ARG A 363 -4.10 5.52 -19.26
C ARG A 363 -3.25 4.27 -19.43
N ALA A 364 -3.16 3.73 -20.65
CA ALA A 364 -2.29 2.60 -20.94
C ALA A 364 -0.80 2.92 -20.66
N CYS A 365 -0.35 4.14 -20.97
CA CYS A 365 1.00 4.62 -20.62
C CYS A 365 1.22 4.68 -19.10
N ILE A 366 0.21 5.15 -18.34
CA ILE A 366 0.25 5.18 -16.87
C ILE A 366 0.32 3.75 -16.31
N HIS A 367 -0.50 2.82 -16.81
CA HIS A 367 -0.47 1.42 -16.40
C HIS A 367 0.88 0.75 -16.70
N GLU A 368 1.43 0.99 -17.88
CA GLU A 368 2.75 0.48 -18.25
C GLU A 368 3.86 1.09 -17.38
N ASN A 369 3.77 2.37 -17.02
CA ASN A 369 4.71 2.99 -16.09
C ASN A 369 4.66 2.34 -14.70
N PHE A 370 3.46 2.06 -14.17
CA PHE A 370 3.31 1.32 -12.91
C PHE A 370 3.94 -0.08 -12.96
N ARG A 371 3.87 -0.72 -14.13
CA ARG A 371 4.50 -2.02 -14.38
C ARG A 371 6.03 -1.90 -14.41
N ILE A 372 6.58 -1.21 -15.41
CA ILE A 372 8.02 -1.21 -15.70
C ILE A 372 8.84 -0.49 -14.63
N ASN A 373 8.33 0.60 -14.06
CA ASN A 373 9.04 1.37 -13.05
C ASN A 373 8.12 1.64 -11.86
N SER A 374 7.79 0.56 -11.16
CA SER A 374 7.15 0.66 -9.85
C SER A 374 8.01 1.52 -8.92
N VAL A 375 7.53 2.70 -8.51
CA VAL A 375 8.22 3.55 -7.51
C VAL A 375 8.33 2.83 -6.17
N PHE A 376 7.34 1.99 -5.88
CA PHE A 376 7.30 1.20 -4.67
C PHE A 376 8.09 -0.12 -4.84
N THR A 377 9.40 -0.06 -4.59
CA THR A 377 10.33 -1.20 -4.75
C THR A 377 10.78 -1.85 -3.44
N MET A 378 10.03 -1.66 -2.35
CA MET A 378 10.34 -2.28 -1.06
C MET A 378 9.56 -3.60 -0.86
N PRO A 379 10.05 -4.53 -0.01
CA PRO A 379 9.51 -5.88 0.06
C PRO A 379 8.10 -6.01 0.66
N LEU A 380 7.61 -5.09 1.49
CA LEU A 380 6.32 -5.26 2.22
C LEU A 380 6.16 -6.62 2.93
N PRO A 381 7.12 -7.04 3.76
CA PRO A 381 7.13 -8.39 4.33
C PRO A 381 5.88 -8.69 5.16
N ARG A 382 5.39 -9.91 5.03
CA ARG A 382 4.30 -10.50 5.83
C ARG A 382 4.82 -11.70 6.60
N LYS A 383 4.41 -11.88 7.85
CA LYS A 383 4.75 -13.05 8.67
C LYS A 383 3.57 -14.00 8.71
N ILE A 384 3.83 -15.28 8.42
CA ILE A 384 2.83 -16.33 8.52
C ILE A 384 2.56 -16.62 10.00
N MET A 385 1.31 -16.40 10.42
CA MET A 385 0.88 -16.62 11.80
C MET A 385 0.11 -17.93 11.98
N THR A 386 -0.39 -18.51 10.90
CA THR A 386 -1.19 -19.74 10.91
C THR A 386 -0.40 -20.94 11.49
N PRO A 387 -0.90 -21.62 12.54
CA PRO A 387 -0.32 -22.86 13.02
C PRO A 387 -0.23 -23.90 11.90
N GLY A 388 0.92 -24.57 11.79
CA GLY A 388 1.18 -25.53 10.69
C GLY A 388 1.62 -24.88 9.36
N GLY A 389 1.58 -23.55 9.24
CA GLY A 389 2.02 -22.82 8.06
C GLY A 389 0.90 -22.46 7.09
N LEU A 390 1.27 -22.07 5.87
CA LEU A 390 0.35 -21.66 4.80
C LEU A 390 0.84 -22.20 3.45
N VAL A 391 -0.09 -22.63 2.59
CA VAL A 391 0.22 -22.97 1.20
C VAL A 391 0.28 -21.69 0.37
N ILE A 392 1.42 -21.43 -0.28
CA ILE A 392 1.58 -20.34 -1.24
C ILE A 392 2.17 -20.95 -2.51
N GLN A 393 1.46 -20.84 -3.64
CA GLN A 393 1.85 -21.43 -4.93
C GLN A 393 2.20 -22.92 -4.83
N GLY A 394 1.31 -23.69 -4.19
CA GLY A 394 1.50 -25.13 -3.97
C GLY A 394 2.60 -25.50 -2.96
N CYS A 395 3.36 -24.53 -2.43
CA CYS A 395 4.41 -24.76 -1.46
C CYS A 395 3.88 -24.60 -0.03
N GLN A 396 3.99 -25.65 0.80
CA GLN A 396 3.73 -25.54 2.24
C GLN A 396 4.86 -24.74 2.91
N ILE A 397 4.54 -23.52 3.35
CA ILE A 397 5.48 -22.61 4.02
C ILE A 397 5.25 -22.65 5.54
N PRO A 398 6.27 -22.94 6.36
CA PRO A 398 6.13 -23.01 7.81
C PRO A 398 5.66 -21.72 8.48
N GLN A 399 4.99 -21.84 9.62
CA GLN A 399 4.65 -20.71 10.50
C GLN A 399 5.91 -19.91 10.87
N LYS A 400 5.73 -18.61 11.13
CA LYS A 400 6.77 -17.62 11.48
C LYS A 400 7.73 -17.26 10.34
N THR A 401 7.58 -17.88 9.17
CA THR A 401 8.28 -17.47 7.95
C THR A 401 7.79 -16.10 7.49
N THR A 402 8.73 -15.25 7.09
CA THR A 402 8.47 -13.99 6.41
C THR A 402 8.37 -14.24 4.91
N VAL A 403 7.31 -13.75 4.28
CA VAL A 403 7.07 -13.88 2.84
C VAL A 403 6.77 -12.52 2.23
N PHE A 404 7.17 -12.33 0.97
CA PHE A 404 6.78 -11.16 0.19
C PHE A 404 6.87 -11.39 -1.32
N ALA A 405 6.18 -10.53 -2.07
CA ALA A 405 6.29 -10.42 -3.52
C ALA A 405 6.55 -8.95 -3.88
N LEU A 406 7.80 -8.64 -4.24
CA LEU A 406 8.20 -7.27 -4.56
C LEU A 406 7.70 -6.91 -5.96
N ASN A 407 6.91 -5.84 -6.09
CA ASN A 407 6.30 -5.41 -7.37
C ASN A 407 7.26 -5.42 -8.55
N HIS A 408 8.45 -4.80 -8.43
CA HIS A 408 9.46 -4.79 -9.50
C HIS A 408 9.83 -6.21 -9.96
N VAL A 409 9.96 -7.16 -9.03
CA VAL A 409 10.25 -8.57 -9.37
C VAL A 409 9.08 -9.24 -10.07
N VAL A 410 7.85 -8.99 -9.61
CA VAL A 410 6.62 -9.55 -10.20
C VAL A 410 6.37 -8.99 -11.60
N HIS A 411 6.59 -7.69 -11.78
CA HIS A 411 6.35 -6.96 -13.01
C HIS A 411 7.40 -7.20 -14.10
N HIS A 412 8.57 -7.74 -13.74
CA HIS A 412 9.65 -8.12 -14.65
C HIS A 412 9.75 -9.65 -14.80
N ASN A 413 8.67 -10.38 -14.50
CA ASN A 413 8.62 -11.82 -14.72
C ASN A 413 8.29 -12.12 -16.19
N PRO A 414 9.22 -12.67 -17.01
CA PRO A 414 8.99 -12.96 -18.42
C PRO A 414 7.84 -13.94 -18.66
N SER A 415 7.59 -14.85 -17.71
CA SER A 415 6.48 -15.81 -17.79
C SER A 415 5.10 -15.16 -17.73
N THR A 416 5.01 -13.97 -17.13
CA THR A 416 3.76 -13.20 -17.02
C THR A 416 3.69 -12.10 -18.08
N TRP A 417 4.80 -11.38 -18.29
CA TRP A 417 4.78 -10.13 -19.06
C TRP A 417 5.31 -10.26 -20.48
N GLY A 418 5.86 -11.42 -20.86
CA GLY A 418 6.47 -11.67 -22.17
C GLY A 418 7.98 -11.48 -22.17
N LYS A 419 8.64 -11.80 -23.30
CA LYS A 419 10.10 -11.61 -23.45
C LYS A 419 10.52 -10.14 -23.50
N ASP A 420 9.57 -9.27 -23.78
CA ASP A 420 9.66 -7.82 -23.86
C ASP A 420 9.31 -7.14 -22.51
N HIS A 421 9.31 -7.88 -21.40
CA HIS A 421 8.98 -7.35 -20.07
C HIS A 421 9.86 -6.16 -19.62
N ASP A 422 11.05 -5.99 -20.19
CA ASP A 422 11.94 -4.86 -19.87
C ASP A 422 11.78 -3.66 -20.81
N GLN A 423 10.74 -3.66 -21.67
CA GLN A 423 10.44 -2.56 -22.60
C GLN A 423 9.16 -1.83 -22.18
N PHE A 424 9.14 -0.51 -22.40
CA PHE A 424 7.95 0.31 -22.15
C PHE A 424 6.99 0.23 -23.34
N ILE A 425 5.97 -0.63 -23.25
CA ILE A 425 5.02 -0.86 -24.34
C ILE A 425 3.59 -0.64 -23.82
N PRO A 426 3.03 0.58 -23.94
CA PRO A 426 1.67 0.90 -23.50
C PRO A 426 0.59 0.06 -24.18
N ASP A 427 0.75 -0.28 -25.46
CA ASP A 427 -0.22 -1.02 -26.27
C ASP A 427 -0.64 -2.37 -25.64
N ARG A 428 0.17 -2.92 -24.72
CA ARG A 428 -0.14 -4.12 -23.93
C ARG A 428 -1.46 -3.99 -23.15
N PHE A 429 -1.84 -2.77 -22.75
CA PHE A 429 -3.06 -2.47 -22.01
C PHE A 429 -4.24 -2.03 -22.89
N LEU A 430 -4.17 -2.18 -24.21
CA LEU A 430 -5.27 -1.84 -25.13
C LEU A 430 -5.99 -3.06 -25.70
N GLY A 431 -5.40 -4.26 -25.57
CA GLY A 431 -5.94 -5.50 -26.11
C GLY A 431 -6.99 -6.19 -25.21
N PRO A 432 -7.58 -7.31 -25.68
CA PRO A 432 -8.57 -8.09 -24.92
C PRO A 432 -8.05 -8.60 -23.57
N ASN A 433 -6.74 -8.83 -23.45
CA ASN A 433 -6.09 -9.30 -22.23
C ASN A 433 -5.78 -8.15 -21.24
N SER A 434 -6.15 -6.90 -21.56
CA SER A 434 -5.82 -5.73 -20.74
C SER A 434 -6.33 -5.88 -19.31
N LYS A 435 -7.57 -6.36 -19.12
CA LYS A 435 -8.14 -6.54 -17.78
C LYS A 435 -7.34 -7.52 -16.92
N ASP A 436 -6.91 -8.63 -17.50
CA ASP A 436 -6.11 -9.64 -16.78
C ASP A 436 -4.74 -9.06 -16.40
N LEU A 437 -4.09 -8.34 -17.32
CA LEU A 437 -2.81 -7.69 -17.07
C LEU A 437 -2.91 -6.59 -16.01
N GLN A 438 -3.98 -5.79 -16.03
CA GLN A 438 -4.26 -4.81 -14.98
C GLN A 438 -4.46 -5.50 -13.62
N GLY A 439 -5.07 -6.69 -13.59
CA GLY A 439 -5.21 -7.50 -12.38
C GLY A 439 -3.89 -7.95 -11.75
N TYR A 440 -2.80 -7.97 -12.52
CA TYR A 440 -1.45 -8.24 -12.01
C TYR A 440 -0.71 -6.99 -11.53
N LEU A 441 -1.22 -5.80 -11.81
CA LEU A 441 -0.64 -4.57 -11.30
C LEU A 441 -1.04 -4.36 -9.84
N SER A 442 -0.05 -4.16 -8.99
CA SER A 442 -0.26 -3.80 -7.58
C SER A 442 0.49 -2.53 -7.15
N PRO A 443 0.38 -1.40 -7.89
CA PRO A 443 1.09 -0.16 -7.55
C PRO A 443 0.72 0.37 -6.16
N PHE A 444 -0.49 0.05 -5.68
CA PHE A 444 -1.01 0.43 -4.37
C PHE A 444 -1.17 -0.77 -3.40
N SER A 445 -0.48 -1.89 -3.67
CA SER A 445 -0.70 -3.19 -3.01
C SER A 445 -2.14 -3.72 -3.21
N THR A 446 -2.45 -4.90 -2.68
CA THR A 446 -3.79 -5.51 -2.74
C THR A 446 -4.33 -5.88 -1.35
N GLY A 447 -5.65 -6.10 -1.26
CA GLY A 447 -6.33 -6.64 -0.06
C GLY A 447 -6.78 -5.58 0.94
N HIS A 448 -7.15 -6.02 2.15
CA HIS A 448 -7.72 -5.17 3.22
C HIS A 448 -6.79 -4.05 3.72
N ARG A 449 -5.54 -4.05 3.27
CA ARG A 449 -4.53 -3.03 3.55
C ARG A 449 -4.11 -2.20 2.32
N ALA A 450 -4.77 -2.41 1.18
CA ALA A 450 -4.69 -1.52 0.02
C ALA A 450 -5.47 -0.22 0.29
N LEU A 451 -5.13 0.84 -0.45
CA LEU A 451 -5.79 2.13 -0.38
C LEU A 451 -7.23 2.00 -0.97
N GLY A 452 -8.26 2.44 -0.24
CA GLY A 452 -9.69 2.43 -0.67
C GLY A 452 -10.57 1.30 -0.10
N THR A 453 -11.83 1.57 0.28
CA THR A 453 -12.79 0.56 0.76
C THR A 453 -13.48 -0.16 -0.42
N ILE A 454 -13.56 -1.50 -0.36
CA ILE A 454 -14.00 -2.33 -1.49
C ILE A 454 -15.49 -2.14 -1.82
N ALA A 455 -16.36 -2.03 -0.81
CA ALA A 455 -17.81 -1.93 -1.03
C ALA A 455 -18.24 -0.58 -1.63
N GLY A 456 -17.65 0.53 -1.16
CA GLY A 456 -17.89 1.86 -1.72
C GLY A 456 -17.41 1.96 -3.17
N ALA A 457 -16.17 1.51 -3.43
CA ALA A 457 -15.62 1.46 -4.79
C ALA A 457 -16.44 0.57 -5.74
N THR A 458 -17.03 -0.51 -5.23
CA THR A 458 -17.91 -1.39 -6.02
C THR A 458 -19.20 -0.68 -6.38
N ALA A 459 -19.88 -0.05 -5.41
CA ALA A 459 -21.11 0.70 -5.66
C ALA A 459 -20.88 1.86 -6.65
N GLU A 460 -19.78 2.60 -6.51
CA GLU A 460 -19.38 3.69 -7.42
C GLU A 460 -19.07 3.17 -8.84
N SER A 461 -18.45 1.99 -8.97
CA SER A 461 -18.18 1.36 -10.26
C SER A 461 -19.48 0.95 -10.98
N PHE A 462 -20.47 0.43 -10.26
CA PHE A 462 -21.78 0.11 -10.84
C PHE A 462 -22.58 1.39 -11.16
N ALA A 463 -22.49 2.42 -10.32
CA ALA A 463 -23.08 3.73 -10.61
C ALA A 463 -22.57 4.30 -11.94
N THR A 464 -21.25 4.28 -12.14
CA THR A 464 -20.61 4.78 -13.37
C THR A 464 -21.05 3.99 -14.62
N ALA A 465 -21.46 2.74 -14.44
CA ALA A 465 -21.97 1.89 -15.51
C ALA A 465 -23.48 2.07 -15.79
N GLY A 466 -24.16 3.02 -15.12
CA GLY A 466 -25.59 3.23 -15.30
C GLY A 466 -26.47 2.27 -14.50
N ALA A 467 -25.95 1.56 -13.50
CA ALA A 467 -26.75 0.59 -12.77
C ALA A 467 -27.77 1.26 -11.84
N SER A 468 -28.94 0.63 -11.69
CA SER A 468 -29.83 0.88 -10.56
C SER A 468 -29.29 0.18 -9.32
N LEU A 469 -29.01 0.93 -8.26
CA LEU A 469 -28.37 0.43 -7.05
C LEU A 469 -29.38 0.28 -5.92
N PHE A 470 -29.35 -0.87 -5.25
CA PHE A 470 -30.02 -1.08 -3.98
C PHE A 470 -28.96 -1.33 -2.90
N LEU A 471 -28.72 -0.31 -2.07
CA LEU A 471 -27.70 -0.36 -1.02
C LEU A 471 -28.32 -0.74 0.32
N SER A 472 -27.50 -1.33 1.18
CA SER A 472 -27.92 -1.65 2.53
C SER A 472 -26.75 -1.70 3.49
N ASP A 473 -26.93 -1.11 4.66
CA ASP A 473 -26.04 -1.29 5.80
C ASP A 473 -26.83 -1.21 7.13
N THR A 474 -26.14 -1.26 8.27
CA THR A 474 -26.76 -1.26 9.61
C THR A 474 -27.29 0.11 10.07
N GLN A 475 -26.95 1.18 9.36
CA GLN A 475 -27.35 2.56 9.63
C GLN A 475 -28.83 2.78 9.31
N PRO A 476 -29.50 3.71 10.00
CA PRO A 476 -30.92 4.01 9.78
C PRO A 476 -31.23 4.58 8.38
N SER A 477 -30.27 5.25 7.75
CA SER A 477 -30.46 5.86 6.43
C SER A 477 -29.13 6.00 5.70
N LEU A 478 -29.18 5.96 4.37
CA LEU A 478 -28.07 6.38 3.53
C LEU A 478 -27.87 7.90 3.68
N PRO A 479 -26.66 8.40 3.91
CA PRO A 479 -26.41 9.84 3.87
C PRO A 479 -26.78 10.42 2.50
N ASP A 480 -27.47 11.56 2.49
CA ASP A 480 -27.89 12.24 1.24
C ASP A 480 -26.69 12.49 0.32
N SER A 481 -25.53 12.85 0.87
CA SER A 481 -24.28 13.03 0.11
C SER A 481 -23.82 11.78 -0.63
N THR A 482 -24.05 10.58 -0.07
CA THR A 482 -23.70 9.31 -0.71
C THR A 482 -24.68 8.96 -1.82
N LYS A 483 -25.98 9.16 -1.56
CA LYS A 483 -27.04 8.96 -2.54
C LYS A 483 -26.86 9.88 -3.75
N ASP A 484 -26.72 11.18 -3.49
CA ASP A 484 -26.52 12.20 -4.51
C ASP A 484 -25.20 12.01 -5.25
N GLY A 485 -24.16 11.57 -4.55
CA GLY A 485 -22.87 11.22 -5.15
C GLY A 485 -23.00 10.08 -6.18
N LEU A 486 -23.71 9.02 -5.85
CA LEU A 486 -23.92 7.88 -6.75
C LEU A 486 -24.84 8.22 -7.93
N LEU A 487 -25.90 9.01 -7.71
CA LEU A 487 -26.72 9.54 -8.79
C LEU A 487 -25.91 10.44 -9.73
N HIS A 488 -25.06 11.32 -9.18
CA HIS A 488 -24.15 12.15 -9.96
C HIS A 488 -23.13 11.31 -10.74
N LEU A 489 -22.65 10.19 -10.19
CA LEU A 489 -21.73 9.28 -10.87
C LEU A 489 -22.37 8.56 -12.07
N GLY A 490 -23.70 8.57 -12.18
CA GLY A 490 -24.43 7.99 -13.30
C GLY A 490 -25.36 6.85 -12.93
N ALA A 491 -25.58 6.55 -11.64
CA ALA A 491 -26.55 5.54 -11.25
C ALA A 491 -27.97 5.95 -11.71
N ASP A 492 -28.68 5.04 -12.37
CA ASP A 492 -30.06 5.27 -12.83
C ASP A 492 -31.02 5.51 -11.65
N ALA A 493 -30.79 4.80 -10.54
CA ALA A 493 -31.51 4.95 -9.30
C ALA A 493 -30.65 4.50 -8.11
N VAL A 494 -30.90 5.08 -6.94
CA VAL A 494 -30.24 4.68 -5.69
C VAL A 494 -31.29 4.51 -4.60
N HIS A 495 -31.47 3.26 -4.19
CA HIS A 495 -32.35 2.83 -3.12
C HIS A 495 -31.53 2.40 -1.91
N TYR A 496 -32.14 2.50 -0.74
CA TYR A 496 -31.50 2.12 0.51
C TYR A 496 -32.51 1.51 1.46
N SER A 497 -32.12 0.41 2.09
CA SER A 497 -32.83 -0.11 3.26
C SER A 497 -31.83 -0.50 4.34
N ARG A 498 -32.20 -0.27 5.59
CA ARG A 498 -31.40 -0.71 6.73
C ARG A 498 -31.50 -2.22 6.85
N CYS A 499 -30.37 -2.91 6.88
CA CYS A 499 -30.32 -4.36 7.14
C CYS A 499 -29.17 -4.69 8.07
N ASP A 500 -29.48 -5.42 9.15
CA ASP A 500 -28.46 -6.19 9.83
C ASP A 500 -28.36 -7.58 9.19
N VAL A 501 -27.37 -7.76 8.32
CA VAL A 501 -27.18 -9.02 7.59
C VAL A 501 -26.92 -10.24 8.49
N GLY A 502 -26.52 -10.04 9.76
CA GLY A 502 -26.43 -11.16 10.69
C GLY A 502 -27.76 -11.54 11.35
N ASN A 503 -28.86 -10.88 10.99
CA ASN A 503 -30.22 -11.31 11.25
C ASN A 503 -30.85 -11.87 9.96
N PRO A 504 -31.15 -13.19 9.89
CA PRO A 504 -31.74 -13.80 8.70
C PRO A 504 -33.06 -13.16 8.28
N LYS A 505 -33.87 -12.67 9.24
CA LYS A 505 -35.15 -12.04 8.93
C LYS A 505 -34.95 -10.71 8.19
N ASP A 506 -33.99 -9.89 8.64
CA ASP A 506 -33.64 -8.65 7.97
C ASP A 506 -33.11 -8.92 6.54
N CYS A 507 -32.41 -10.05 6.32
CA CYS A 507 -31.96 -10.45 4.98
C CYS A 507 -33.12 -10.84 4.06
N GLU A 508 -34.10 -11.58 4.58
CA GLU A 508 -35.32 -11.96 3.84
C GLU A 508 -36.14 -10.73 3.48
N GLU A 509 -36.35 -9.82 4.43
CA GLU A 509 -37.04 -8.55 4.22
C GLU A 509 -36.30 -7.68 3.20
N LEU A 510 -34.97 -7.55 3.33
CA LEU A 510 -34.14 -6.83 2.38
C LEU A 510 -34.25 -7.40 0.97
N GLY A 511 -34.19 -8.72 0.80
CA GLY A 511 -34.29 -9.35 -0.51
C GLY A 511 -35.65 -9.14 -1.17
N GLN A 512 -36.74 -9.20 -0.40
CA GLN A 512 -38.09 -8.91 -0.89
C GLN A 512 -38.26 -7.43 -1.25
N GLU A 513 -37.77 -6.53 -0.40
CA GLU A 513 -37.81 -5.09 -0.64
C GLU A 513 -37.00 -4.72 -1.87
N ALA A 514 -35.78 -5.23 -2.00
CA ALA A 514 -34.93 -4.99 -3.16
C ALA A 514 -35.61 -5.49 -4.44
N THR A 515 -36.12 -6.72 -4.44
CA THR A 515 -36.77 -7.29 -5.63
C THR A 515 -38.05 -6.54 -6.02
N SER A 516 -38.84 -6.09 -5.03
CA SER A 516 -40.04 -5.29 -5.31
C SER A 516 -39.74 -3.86 -5.77
N THR A 517 -38.57 -3.32 -5.41
CA THR A 517 -38.18 -1.94 -5.71
C THR A 517 -37.47 -1.81 -7.06
N VAL A 518 -36.45 -2.64 -7.30
CA VAL A 518 -35.63 -2.57 -8.54
C VAL A 518 -35.99 -3.65 -9.55
N GLY A 519 -36.93 -4.55 -9.22
CA GLY A 519 -37.28 -5.68 -10.05
C GLY A 519 -36.30 -6.84 -9.88
N GLU A 520 -36.01 -7.55 -10.96
CA GLU A 520 -35.07 -8.67 -10.91
C GLU A 520 -33.65 -8.18 -10.64
N ILE A 521 -32.95 -8.85 -9.73
CA ILE A 521 -31.58 -8.49 -9.34
C ILE A 521 -30.61 -9.13 -10.35
N ASP A 522 -29.67 -8.37 -10.91
CA ASP A 522 -28.64 -8.91 -11.84
C ASP A 522 -27.36 -9.32 -11.12
N VAL A 523 -26.99 -8.57 -10.07
CA VAL A 523 -25.75 -8.76 -9.32
C VAL A 523 -26.04 -8.62 -7.83
N LEU A 524 -25.65 -9.63 -7.06
CA LEU A 524 -25.72 -9.61 -5.59
C LEU A 524 -24.29 -9.57 -5.02
N ILE A 525 -24.01 -8.60 -4.16
CA ILE A 525 -22.69 -8.42 -3.54
C ILE A 525 -22.85 -8.34 -2.02
N ASN A 526 -22.27 -9.31 -1.31
CA ASN A 526 -22.11 -9.19 0.14
C ASN A 526 -20.81 -8.43 0.45
N GLY A 527 -20.95 -7.13 0.72
CA GLY A 527 -19.85 -6.26 1.14
C GLY A 527 -19.67 -6.17 2.66
N ALA A 528 -20.54 -6.83 3.44
CA ALA A 528 -20.50 -6.82 4.90
C ALA A 528 -19.53 -7.89 5.42
N GLY A 529 -18.75 -7.55 6.44
CA GLY A 529 -17.90 -8.53 7.08
C GLY A 529 -17.34 -8.09 8.42
N VAL A 530 -17.29 -9.03 9.35
CA VAL A 530 -16.58 -8.87 10.64
C VAL A 530 -15.39 -9.81 10.61
N VAL A 531 -14.17 -9.26 10.72
CA VAL A 531 -12.93 -10.05 10.59
C VAL A 531 -12.22 -10.15 11.94
N GLY A 532 -12.30 -11.34 12.53
CA GLY A 532 -11.82 -11.65 13.88
C GLY A 532 -11.16 -13.03 14.03
N LEU A 533 -9.86 -13.21 13.75
CA LEU A 533 -9.15 -14.44 14.17
C LEU A 533 -8.91 -14.36 15.69
N ARG A 534 -9.63 -15.20 16.44
CA ARG A 534 -9.57 -15.31 17.90
C ARG A 534 -9.14 -16.73 18.27
N VAL A 535 -8.54 -16.88 19.44
CA VAL A 535 -8.17 -18.21 19.94
C VAL A 535 -9.45 -18.94 20.35
N PHE A 536 -9.80 -20.05 19.70
CA PHE A 536 -11.11 -20.71 19.81
C PHE A 536 -11.56 -21.00 21.26
N HIS A 537 -10.64 -21.43 22.13
CA HIS A 537 -10.95 -21.69 23.55
C HIS A 537 -11.13 -20.42 24.41
N LYS A 538 -10.81 -19.24 23.86
CA LYS A 538 -11.01 -17.92 24.49
C LYS A 538 -12.06 -17.11 23.74
N GLN A 539 -12.72 -17.69 22.75
CA GLN A 539 -13.68 -16.99 21.92
C GLN A 539 -15.01 -16.89 22.67
N ASP A 540 -15.52 -15.68 22.77
CA ASP A 540 -16.91 -15.47 23.15
C ASP A 540 -17.81 -16.12 22.08
N LEU A 541 -18.61 -17.09 22.51
CA LEU A 541 -19.52 -17.82 21.63
C LEU A 541 -20.53 -16.89 20.97
N ALA A 542 -20.97 -15.82 21.65
CA ALA A 542 -21.90 -14.86 21.08
C ALA A 542 -21.29 -14.15 19.86
N LEU A 543 -20.01 -13.76 19.96
CA LEU A 543 -19.28 -13.14 18.85
C LEU A 543 -18.99 -14.13 17.71
N PHE A 544 -18.65 -15.38 18.03
CA PHE A 544 -18.48 -16.42 17.00
C PHE A 544 -19.75 -16.64 16.18
N PHE A 545 -20.90 -16.79 16.84
CA PHE A 545 -22.17 -16.97 16.14
C PHE A 545 -22.56 -15.73 15.34
N ARG A 546 -22.23 -14.54 15.84
CA ARG A 546 -22.43 -13.29 15.11
C ARG A 546 -21.58 -13.21 13.84
N ASP A 547 -20.29 -13.57 13.92
CA ASP A 547 -19.38 -13.61 12.76
C ASP A 547 -19.86 -14.60 11.70
N MET A 548 -20.30 -15.80 12.13
CA MET A 548 -20.90 -16.80 11.24
C MET A 548 -22.20 -16.30 10.61
N ALA A 549 -23.01 -15.57 11.37
CA ALA A 549 -24.25 -15.00 10.87
C ALA A 549 -23.99 -13.98 9.74
N ILE A 550 -23.01 -13.09 9.92
CA ILE A 550 -22.69 -12.02 8.96
C ILE A 550 -21.92 -12.54 7.74
N ASN A 551 -20.83 -13.29 7.95
CA ASN A 551 -19.92 -13.65 6.86
C ASN A 551 -20.41 -14.86 6.03
N PHE A 552 -21.09 -15.82 6.68
CA PHE A 552 -21.48 -17.08 6.05
C PHE A 552 -22.99 -17.20 5.84
N ASN A 553 -23.78 -17.09 6.91
CA ASN A 553 -25.24 -17.32 6.83
C ASN A 553 -25.92 -16.26 5.96
N ALA A 554 -25.56 -14.98 6.11
CA ALA A 554 -26.13 -13.89 5.31
C ALA A 554 -25.98 -14.15 3.82
N THR A 555 -24.77 -14.53 3.39
CA THR A 555 -24.47 -14.85 1.99
C THR A 555 -25.37 -15.97 1.49
N LEU A 556 -25.53 -17.05 2.28
CA LEU A 556 -26.40 -18.17 1.91
C LEU A 556 -27.87 -17.74 1.81
N VAL A 557 -28.38 -16.97 2.78
CA VAL A 557 -29.77 -16.50 2.82
C VAL A 557 -30.07 -15.61 1.61
N LEU A 558 -29.24 -14.60 1.37
CA LEU A 558 -29.42 -13.68 0.24
C LEU A 558 -29.30 -14.40 -1.11
N MET A 559 -28.36 -15.34 -1.26
CA MET A 559 -28.25 -16.17 -2.47
C MET A 559 -29.52 -16.97 -2.73
N ARG A 560 -30.15 -17.57 -1.70
CA ARG A 560 -31.40 -18.34 -1.89
C ARG A 560 -32.54 -17.49 -2.44
N LEU A 561 -32.54 -16.19 -2.17
CA LEU A 561 -33.58 -15.27 -2.63
C LEU A 561 -33.40 -14.89 -4.11
N VAL A 562 -32.16 -14.64 -4.54
CA VAL A 562 -31.89 -14.16 -5.90
C VAL A 562 -31.57 -15.27 -6.90
N LEU A 563 -30.94 -16.36 -6.45
CA LEU A 563 -30.43 -17.42 -7.33
C LEU A 563 -31.50 -18.10 -8.19
N PRO A 564 -32.75 -18.34 -7.74
CA PRO A 564 -33.79 -18.89 -8.60
C PRO A 564 -33.99 -18.07 -9.89
N SER A 565 -34.09 -16.75 -9.78
CA SER A 565 -34.20 -15.85 -10.94
C SER A 565 -32.96 -15.87 -11.85
N PHE A 566 -31.77 -16.15 -11.30
CA PHE A 566 -30.54 -16.25 -12.09
C PHE A 566 -30.52 -17.56 -12.89
N ILE A 567 -31.09 -18.63 -12.32
CA ILE A 567 -31.19 -19.93 -12.98
C ILE A 567 -32.22 -19.89 -14.11
N GLU A 568 -33.38 -19.26 -13.90
CA GLU A 568 -34.43 -19.15 -14.93
C GLU A 568 -34.00 -18.36 -16.18
N ARG A 569 -32.98 -17.49 -16.06
CA ARG A 569 -32.44 -16.68 -17.16
C ARG A 569 -31.33 -17.38 -17.98
N ARG A 570 -30.87 -18.56 -17.55
CA ARG A 570 -29.90 -19.38 -18.29
C ARG A 570 -30.60 -20.37 -19.21
#